data_AF-A0A371KX71-F1
#
_entry.id   AF-A0A371KX71-F1
#
_cell.length_a   1.000
_cell.length_b   1.000
_cell.length_c   1.000
_cell.angle_alpha   90.00
_cell.angle_beta   90.00
_cell.angle_gamma   90.00
#
_symmetry.space_group_name_H-M   'P 1'
#
loop_
_entity.id
_entity.type
_entity.pdbx_description
1 polymer ?
#
loop_
_entity_poly.entity_id
_entity_poly.type
_entity_poly.pdbx_seq_one_letter_code
_entity_poly.pdbx_strand_id
1 'polypeptide(L)' 'NVITRSRRVMTWGSQGISEHKPYDKKTLKKYLNVFWEFMYRLDERGAFNE' A
#
# COMPACT_ATOMS: atom_id res chain seq x y z
N ASN A 1 -10.04 -1.76 -3.50
CA ASN A 1 -9.21 -2.09 -2.32
C ASN A 1 -9.38 -1.02 -1.23
N VAL A 2 -9.49 -1.38 0.05
CA VAL A 2 -9.71 -0.40 1.14
C VAL A 2 -8.62 -0.51 2.21
N ILE A 3 -7.98 0.61 2.55
CA ILE A 3 -7.01 0.69 3.64
C ILE A 3 -7.75 1.01 4.93
N THR A 4 -7.65 0.11 5.90
CA THR A 4 -8.24 0.30 7.23
C THR A 4 -7.18 0.68 8.25
N ARG A 5 -7.60 1.36 9.34
CA ARG A 5 -6.72 1.68 10.46
C ARG A 5 -6.03 0.40 10.96
N SER A 6 -4.71 0.40 10.93
CA SER A 6 -3.88 -0.73 11.33
C SER A 6 -2.94 -0.32 12.44
N ARG A 7 -2.94 -1.08 13.55
CA ARG A 7 -1.95 -0.90 14.63
C ARG A 7 -0.52 -1.00 14.11
N ARG A 8 -0.29 -1.84 13.09
CA ARG A 8 1.04 -2.00 12.50
C ARG A 8 1.54 -0.73 11.82
N VAL A 9 0.65 -0.01 11.12
CA VAL A 9 0.97 1.28 10.49
C VAL A 9 1.32 2.33 11.54
N MET A 10 0.61 2.33 12.68
CA MET A 10 0.96 3.21 13.81
C MET A 10 2.38 2.91 14.33
N THR A 11 2.77 1.64 14.44
CA THR A 11 4.13 1.26 14.84
C THR A 11 5.17 1.71 13.82
N TRP A 12 4.88 1.59 12.51
CA TRP A 12 5.79 2.11 11.48
C TRP A 12 5.97 3.63 11.56
N GLY A 13 4.93 4.36 11.96
CA GLY A 13 5.02 5.80 12.17
C GLY A 13 6.05 6.24 13.21
N SER A 14 6.35 5.39 14.21
CA SER A 14 7.35 5.69 15.24
C SER A 14 8.66 4.92 15.11
N GLN A 15 8.66 3.76 14.44
CA GLN A 15 9.82 2.86 14.37
C GLN A 15 10.38 2.65 12.96
N GLY A 16 9.78 3.29 11.95
CA GLY A 16 10.08 3.05 10.54
C GLY A 16 9.36 1.84 9.97
N ILE A 17 9.18 1.85 8.65
CA ILE A 17 8.62 0.74 7.90
C ILE A 17 9.62 -0.42 7.90
N SER A 18 9.11 -1.64 8.09
CA SER A 18 9.89 -2.87 8.06
C SER A 18 9.14 -3.97 7.29
N GLU A 19 9.84 -5.03 6.91
CA GLU A 19 9.26 -6.18 6.20
C GLU A 19 9.35 -7.52 6.95
N HIS A 20 10.21 -7.58 7.98
CA HIS A 20 10.56 -8.79 8.70
C HIS A 20 9.82 -8.95 10.04
N LYS A 21 9.12 -7.91 10.52
CA LYS A 21 8.37 -7.97 11.78
C LYS A 21 6.97 -8.57 11.55
N PRO A 22 6.32 -9.07 12.61
CA PRO A 22 4.98 -9.64 12.50
C PRO A 22 3.99 -8.68 11.82
N TYR A 23 3.16 -9.23 10.93
CA TYR A 23 2.14 -8.51 10.16
C TYR A 23 2.65 -7.45 9.17
N ASP A 24 3.96 -7.26 9.00
CA ASP A 24 4.52 -6.33 8.02
C ASP A 24 4.06 -6.69 6.61
N LYS A 25 4.41 -7.90 6.14
CA LYS A 25 4.10 -8.37 4.78
C LYS A 25 2.60 -8.30 4.47
N LYS A 26 1.75 -8.63 5.44
CA LYS A 26 0.29 -8.55 5.30
C LYS A 26 -0.17 -7.10 5.16
N THR A 27 0.42 -6.18 5.93
CA THR A 27 0.10 -4.75 5.87
C THR A 27 0.59 -4.15 4.56
N LEU A 28 1.84 -4.42 4.16
CA LEU A 28 2.41 -3.98 2.89
C LEU A 28 1.57 -4.43 1.69
N LYS A 29 1.11 -5.69 1.68
CA LYS A 29 0.25 -6.20 0.60
C LYS A 29 -1.04 -5.39 0.42
N LYS A 30 -1.64 -4.85 1.49
CA LYS A 30 -2.81 -3.97 1.38
C LYS A 30 -2.48 -2.66 0.64
N TYR A 31 -1.35 -2.03 0.97
CA TYR A 31 -0.91 -0.81 0.30
C TYR A 31 -0.52 -1.08 -1.16
N LEU A 32 0.19 -2.17 -1.43
CA LEU A 32 0.52 -2.58 -2.79
C LEU A 32 -0.72 -2.80 -3.65
N ASN A 33 -1.77 -3.45 -3.12
CA ASN A 33 -3.00 -3.65 -3.86
C ASN A 33 -3.68 -2.33 -4.25
N VAL A 34 -3.69 -1.33 -3.35
CA VAL A 34 -4.25 0.00 -3.64
C VAL A 34 -3.38 0.77 -4.62
N PHE A 35 -2.06 0.68 -4.48
CA PHE A 35 -1.11 1.27 -5.42
C PHE A 35 -1.33 0.74 -6.83
N TRP A 36 -1.44 -0.58 -7.01
CA TRP A 36 -1.70 -1.15 -8.31
C TRP A 36 -3.07 -0.76 -8.86
N GLU A 37 -4.13 -0.78 -8.04
CA GLU A 37 -5.44 -0.28 -8.45
C GLU A 37 -5.39 1.18 -8.92
N PHE A 38 -4.61 2.03 -8.25
CA PHE A 38 -4.40 3.41 -8.68
C PHE A 38 -3.68 3.48 -10.02
N MET A 39 -2.59 2.74 -10.21
CA MET A 39 -1.85 2.68 -11.47
C MET A 39 -2.73 2.19 -12.62
N TYR A 40 -3.50 1.12 -12.42
CA TYR A 40 -4.43 0.60 -13.44
C TYR A 40 -5.48 1.64 -13.84
N ARG A 41 -6.04 2.38 -12.88
CA ARG A 41 -7.01 3.44 -13.20
C ARG A 41 -6.40 4.62 -13.94
N LEU A 42 -5.12 4.92 -13.73
CA LEU A 42 -4.42 5.95 -14.50
C LEU A 42 -4.16 5.50 -15.94
N ASP A 43 -3.71 4.26 -16.10
CA ASP A 43 -3.47 3.63 -17.39
C ASP A 43 -4.75 3.55 -18.23
N GLU A 44 -5.86 3.07 -17.66
CA GLU A 44 -7.18 3.05 -18.30
C GLU A 44 -7.67 4.44 -18.74
N ARG A 45 -7.21 5.50 -18.09
CA ARG A 45 -7.56 6.89 -18.43
C ARG A 45 -6.63 7.50 -19.48
N GLY A 46 -5.67 6.72 -19.99
CA GLY A 46 -4.70 7.19 -20.97
C GLY A 46 -3.66 8.16 -20.40
N ALA A 47 -3.42 8.15 -19.08
CA ALA A 47 -2.46 9.06 -18.44
C ALA A 47 -1.00 8.80 -18.86
N PHE A 48 -0.73 7.68 -19.51
CA PHE A 48 0.60 7.27 -19.99
C PHE A 48 0.67 7.14 -21.52
N ASN A 49 -0.39 7.52 -22.22
CA ASN A 49 -0.44 7.52 -23.68
C ASN A 49 0.08 8.88 -24.18
N GLU A 50 1.41 9.06 -24.19
CA GLU A 50 2.08 10.07 -25.02
C GLU A 50 2.45 9.48 -26.39
#